data_AF-A0A8X6YX98-F1
#
_entry.id   AF-A0A8X6YX98-F1
#
_cell.length_a   1.000
_cell.length_b   1.000
_cell.length_c   1.000
_cell.angle_alpha   90.00
_cell.angle_beta   90.00
_cell.angle_gamma   90.00
#
_symmetry.space_group_name_H-M   'P 1'
#
loop_
_entity.id
_entity.type
_entity.pdbx_description
1 polymer ?
#
loop_
_entity_poly.entity_id
_entity_poly.type
_entity_poly.pdbx_seq_one_letter_code
_entity_poly.pdbx_strand_id
1 'polypeptide(L)'
;MMQDVIDSHAGLTFLKEATEFHSRYIHTVIARIYYCVNRSWSGKLTAPELRKSNFLQVLATLEEEEDINQVTDYFSYEHFYVIYSLSTRIIQRIFSGAVTRGPKQKEGKMSYTEFVWFLISEEDKRHPRSIEYWFRCMDLDGDGLLSMYELEYFYQEQLQRLDALGIETLPFNDCLCQMLDIIKPKVPGKVSLSDLKKCKMTPIFFDTFFNLEKYLDHEQRDPFASQREHDGEGPEMSDWDRYAADEYEQLVAEEGANEPQEELPMETEDDYDYAESDDYHY
;
A
#
# COMPACT_ATOMS: atom_id res chain seq x y z
N MET A 1 -4.57 -20.57 -15.64
CA MET A 1 -4.79 -20.50 -14.18
C MET A 1 -4.81 -19.05 -13.69
N MET A 2 -3.69 -18.33 -13.64
CA MET A 2 -3.70 -16.94 -13.12
C MET A 2 -4.47 -15.95 -14.00
N GLN A 3 -4.42 -16.12 -15.33
CA GLN A 3 -5.26 -15.37 -16.25
C GLN A 3 -6.74 -15.68 -16.02
N ASP A 4 -7.08 -16.95 -15.75
CA ASP A 4 -8.47 -17.34 -15.47
C ASP A 4 -9.02 -16.66 -14.21
N VAL A 5 -8.18 -16.41 -13.20
CA VAL A 5 -8.57 -15.65 -12.00
C VAL A 5 -8.96 -14.21 -12.35
N ILE A 6 -8.17 -13.53 -13.20
CA ILE A 6 -8.54 -12.19 -13.72
C ILE A 6 -9.85 -12.25 -14.49
N ASP A 7 -10.02 -13.26 -15.33
CA ASP A 7 -11.13 -13.36 -16.27
C ASP A 7 -12.45 -13.82 -15.61
N SER A 8 -12.40 -14.48 -14.45
CA SER A 8 -13.57 -15.08 -13.80
C SER A 8 -13.97 -14.44 -12.47
N HIS A 9 -13.04 -13.86 -11.70
CA HIS A 9 -13.33 -13.36 -10.36
C HIS A 9 -14.12 -12.03 -10.39
N ALA A 10 -15.15 -11.90 -9.53
CA ALA A 10 -16.01 -10.73 -9.47
C ALA A 10 -15.22 -9.46 -9.07
N GLY A 11 -14.44 -9.53 -7.99
CA GLY A 11 -13.55 -8.47 -7.51
C GLY A 11 -12.38 -8.06 -8.43
N LEU A 12 -12.21 -8.70 -9.61
CA LEU A 12 -11.21 -8.29 -10.62
C LEU A 12 -11.84 -7.88 -11.95
N THR A 13 -13.16 -7.68 -11.99
CA THR A 13 -13.89 -7.34 -13.23
C THR A 13 -13.39 -6.03 -13.85
N PHE A 14 -13.02 -5.04 -13.04
CA PHE A 14 -12.42 -3.78 -13.51
C PHE A 14 -11.04 -4.00 -14.16
N LEU A 15 -10.29 -5.01 -13.70
CA LEU A 15 -8.96 -5.32 -14.22
C LEU A 15 -9.06 -5.97 -15.61
N LYS A 16 -10.15 -6.67 -15.94
CA LYS A 16 -10.35 -7.35 -17.24
C LYS A 16 -10.18 -6.41 -18.43
N GLU A 17 -10.66 -5.17 -18.32
CA GLU A 17 -10.54 -4.16 -19.38
C GLU A 17 -9.13 -3.54 -19.42
N ALA A 18 -8.41 -3.53 -18.29
CA ALA A 18 -7.10 -2.93 -18.12
C ALA A 18 -5.95 -3.92 -18.41
N THR A 19 -5.91 -4.42 -19.66
CA THR A 19 -4.98 -5.49 -20.12
C THR A 19 -3.49 -5.19 -19.89
N GLU A 20 -3.10 -3.92 -19.80
CA GLU A 20 -1.73 -3.51 -19.48
C GLU A 20 -1.28 -3.87 -18.06
N PHE A 21 -2.22 -4.05 -17.13
CA PHE A 21 -1.95 -4.42 -15.74
C PHE A 21 -1.97 -5.92 -15.50
N HIS A 22 -2.53 -6.72 -16.42
CA HIS A 22 -2.68 -8.17 -16.26
C HIS A 22 -1.35 -8.86 -15.99
N SER A 23 -0.37 -8.63 -16.86
CA SER A 23 0.97 -9.24 -16.73
C SER A 23 1.64 -8.85 -15.41
N ARG A 24 1.44 -7.62 -14.95
CA ARG A 24 2.05 -7.08 -13.73
C ARG A 24 1.39 -7.65 -12.47
N TYR A 25 0.06 -7.72 -12.46
CA TYR A 25 -0.70 -8.36 -11.41
C TYR A 25 -0.37 -9.86 -11.32
N ILE A 26 -0.40 -10.58 -12.44
CA ILE A 26 -0.06 -12.02 -12.50
C ILE A 26 1.36 -12.28 -11.99
N HIS A 27 2.35 -11.51 -12.44
CA HIS A 27 3.73 -11.67 -11.97
C HIS A 27 3.84 -11.43 -10.46
N THR A 28 3.11 -10.46 -9.93
CA THR A 28 3.08 -10.16 -8.49
C THR A 28 2.46 -11.31 -7.71
N VAL A 29 1.32 -11.83 -8.14
CA VAL A 29 0.67 -12.95 -7.46
C VAL A 29 1.50 -14.24 -7.57
N ILE A 30 2.08 -14.55 -8.73
CA ILE A 30 2.98 -15.70 -8.90
C ILE A 30 4.20 -15.58 -7.98
N ALA A 31 4.79 -14.38 -7.89
CA ALA A 31 5.91 -14.13 -7.00
C ALA A 31 5.52 -14.37 -5.54
N ARG A 32 4.33 -13.91 -5.11
CA ARG A 32 3.80 -14.14 -3.76
C ARG A 32 3.53 -15.63 -3.47
N ILE A 33 2.99 -16.37 -4.43
CA ILE A 33 2.76 -17.82 -4.31
C ILE A 33 4.08 -18.58 -4.17
N TYR A 34 5.05 -18.33 -5.06
CA TYR A 34 6.36 -18.97 -4.97
C TYR A 34 7.06 -18.63 -3.67
N TYR A 35 6.92 -17.39 -3.20
CA TYR A 35 7.48 -16.90 -1.96
C TYR A 35 6.95 -17.65 -0.72
N CYS A 36 5.63 -17.84 -0.59
CA CYS A 36 5.07 -18.55 0.59
C CYS A 36 5.16 -20.08 0.48
N VAL A 37 5.12 -20.62 -0.74
CA VAL A 37 4.93 -22.07 -0.94
C VAL A 37 6.22 -22.81 -1.29
N ASN A 38 7.11 -22.28 -2.14
CA ASN A 38 8.32 -23.00 -2.58
C ASN A 38 9.47 -22.90 -1.57
N ARG A 39 9.32 -23.58 -0.41
CA ARG A 39 10.28 -23.56 0.70
C ARG A 39 11.65 -24.14 0.38
N SER A 40 11.78 -24.94 -0.68
CA SER A 40 13.03 -25.56 -1.16
C SER A 40 13.84 -24.67 -2.11
N TRP A 41 13.27 -23.57 -2.60
CA TRP A 41 13.96 -22.60 -3.48
C TRP A 41 14.50 -23.20 -4.78
N SER A 42 13.94 -24.33 -5.20
CA SER A 42 14.31 -25.04 -6.42
C SER A 42 13.83 -24.33 -7.69
N GLY A 43 12.98 -23.30 -7.55
CA GLY A 43 12.23 -22.69 -8.65
C GLY A 43 11.16 -23.63 -9.22
N LYS A 44 10.89 -24.75 -8.52
CA LYS A 44 9.90 -25.76 -8.90
C LYS A 44 9.04 -26.09 -7.69
N LEU A 45 7.77 -25.69 -7.74
CA LEU A 45 6.78 -26.05 -6.72
C LEU A 45 6.57 -27.57 -6.71
N THR A 46 6.84 -28.20 -5.56
CA THR A 46 6.62 -29.64 -5.37
C THR A 46 5.30 -29.91 -4.64
N ALA A 47 4.65 -31.03 -4.93
CA ALA A 47 3.39 -31.41 -4.27
C ALA A 47 3.47 -31.44 -2.72
N PRO A 48 4.59 -31.88 -2.09
CA PRO A 48 4.73 -31.80 -0.63
C PRO A 48 4.79 -30.38 -0.08
N GLU A 49 5.33 -29.42 -0.83
CA GLU A 49 5.37 -28.01 -0.45
C GLU A 49 3.99 -27.37 -0.55
N LEU A 50 3.26 -27.66 -1.65
CA LEU A 50 1.89 -27.21 -1.86
C LEU A 50 0.93 -27.73 -0.78
N ARG A 51 1.09 -29.01 -0.36
CA ARG A 51 0.28 -29.61 0.70
C ARG A 51 0.57 -29.06 2.10
N LYS A 52 1.73 -28.42 2.28
CA LYS A 52 2.18 -27.87 3.58
C LYS A 52 1.98 -26.36 3.67
N SER A 53 1.47 -25.72 2.62
CA SER A 53 1.10 -24.31 2.62
C SER A 53 -0.42 -24.15 2.73
N ASN A 54 -0.87 -22.91 2.96
CA ASN A 54 -2.26 -22.51 2.89
C ASN A 54 -2.77 -22.29 1.44
N PHE A 55 -1.95 -22.53 0.41
CA PHE A 55 -2.30 -22.15 -0.97
C PHE A 55 -3.60 -22.75 -1.50
N LEU A 56 -3.84 -24.04 -1.25
CA LEU A 56 -5.09 -24.69 -1.67
C LEU A 56 -6.31 -24.18 -0.88
N GLN A 57 -6.11 -23.79 0.38
CA GLN A 57 -7.16 -23.21 1.20
C GLN A 57 -7.50 -21.80 0.72
N VAL A 58 -6.48 -20.99 0.40
CA VAL A 58 -6.66 -19.64 -0.16
C VAL A 58 -7.31 -19.70 -1.54
N LEU A 59 -7.01 -20.71 -2.37
CA LEU A 59 -7.72 -20.93 -3.64
C LEU A 59 -9.19 -21.28 -3.43
N ALA A 60 -9.52 -22.07 -2.42
CA ALA A 60 -10.92 -22.37 -2.09
C ALA A 60 -11.64 -21.11 -1.60
N THR A 61 -10.99 -20.31 -0.75
CA THR A 61 -11.53 -19.01 -0.31
C THR A 61 -11.72 -18.05 -1.48
N LEU A 62 -10.80 -18.03 -2.45
CA LEU A 62 -10.89 -17.21 -3.66
C LEU A 62 -12.10 -17.57 -4.56
N GLU A 63 -12.64 -18.79 -4.46
CA GLU A 63 -13.84 -19.18 -5.21
C GLU A 63 -15.13 -18.71 -4.51
N GLU A 64 -15.10 -18.50 -3.20
CA GLU A 64 -16.26 -18.12 -2.38
C GLU A 64 -16.31 -16.62 -2.09
N GLU A 65 -15.16 -15.96 -1.96
CA GLU A 65 -15.04 -14.56 -1.59
C GLU A 65 -15.16 -13.65 -2.81
N GLU A 66 -16.15 -12.75 -2.82
CA GLU A 66 -16.37 -11.86 -3.96
C GLU A 66 -15.39 -10.68 -3.98
N ASP A 67 -14.93 -10.24 -2.80
CA ASP A 67 -13.92 -9.21 -2.66
C ASP A 67 -12.49 -9.80 -2.68
N ILE A 68 -11.75 -9.43 -3.71
CA ILE A 68 -10.37 -9.90 -3.91
C ILE A 68 -9.41 -9.38 -2.83
N ASN A 69 -9.73 -8.24 -2.19
CA ASN A 69 -8.86 -7.62 -1.19
C ASN A 69 -8.90 -8.35 0.15
N GLN A 70 -10.01 -9.02 0.47
CA GLN A 70 -10.12 -9.91 1.62
C GLN A 70 -9.21 -11.15 1.49
N VAL A 71 -8.83 -11.52 0.26
CA VAL A 71 -7.85 -12.59 -0.02
C VAL A 71 -6.41 -12.04 0.04
N THR A 72 -6.02 -11.58 1.23
CA THR A 72 -4.77 -10.86 1.50
C THR A 72 -3.49 -11.69 1.33
N ASP A 73 -3.56 -13.03 1.25
CA ASP A 73 -2.38 -13.90 1.19
C ASP A 73 -1.60 -13.79 -0.14
N TYR A 74 -2.31 -13.91 -1.27
CA TYR A 74 -1.70 -13.98 -2.61
C TYR A 74 -2.33 -13.01 -3.60
N PHE A 75 -3.65 -12.86 -3.55
CA PHE A 75 -4.45 -12.31 -4.65
C PHE A 75 -4.91 -10.87 -4.42
N SER A 76 -4.83 -10.32 -3.20
CA SER A 76 -5.22 -8.93 -2.91
C SER A 76 -4.67 -7.94 -3.95
N TYR A 77 -5.59 -7.17 -4.52
CA TYR A 77 -5.31 -6.18 -5.54
C TYR A 77 -4.68 -4.93 -4.93
N GLU A 78 -5.10 -4.53 -3.73
CA GLU A 78 -4.46 -3.44 -2.97
C GLU A 78 -2.98 -3.70 -2.73
N HIS A 79 -2.61 -4.91 -2.32
CA HIS A 79 -1.19 -5.27 -2.17
C HIS A 79 -0.43 -5.15 -3.50
N PHE A 80 -1.07 -5.47 -4.62
CA PHE A 80 -0.48 -5.22 -5.94
C PHE A 80 -0.37 -3.73 -6.24
N TYR A 81 -1.39 -2.94 -5.94
CA TYR A 81 -1.44 -1.51 -6.21
C TYR A 81 -0.36 -0.74 -5.44
N VAL A 82 -0.20 -1.02 -4.15
CA VAL A 82 0.87 -0.45 -3.30
C VAL A 82 2.28 -0.81 -3.81
N ILE A 83 2.46 -2.03 -4.32
CA ILE A 83 3.75 -2.44 -4.92
C ILE A 83 3.97 -1.76 -6.28
N TYR A 84 2.89 -1.50 -7.03
CA TYR A 84 2.94 -0.91 -8.37
C TYR A 84 3.16 0.61 -8.35
N SER A 85 2.72 1.33 -7.31
CA SER A 85 2.89 2.78 -7.20
C SER A 85 4.36 3.20 -6.99
N LEU A 86 5.17 2.33 -6.38
CA LEU A 86 6.61 2.55 -6.16
C LEU A 86 7.47 2.23 -7.40
N SER A 87 8.57 2.96 -7.56
CA SER A 87 9.52 2.72 -8.65
C SER A 87 10.20 1.35 -8.54
N THR A 88 10.40 0.64 -9.66
CA THR A 88 11.05 -0.68 -9.62
C THR A 88 12.47 -0.61 -9.07
N ARG A 89 13.17 0.53 -9.25
CA ARG A 89 14.48 0.78 -8.63
C ARG A 89 14.40 0.82 -7.11
N ILE A 90 13.39 1.46 -6.50
CA ILE A 90 13.27 1.48 -5.03
C ILE A 90 12.88 0.11 -4.48
N ILE A 91 12.03 -0.63 -5.18
CA ILE A 91 11.68 -2.01 -4.82
C ILE A 91 12.93 -2.88 -4.81
N GLN A 92 13.77 -2.82 -5.84
CA GLN A 92 15.04 -3.56 -5.87
C GLN A 92 15.94 -3.20 -4.68
N ARG A 93 15.95 -1.94 -4.26
CA ARG A 93 16.73 -1.48 -3.09
C ARG A 93 16.21 -2.03 -1.78
N ILE A 94 14.91 -2.14 -1.61
CA ILE A 94 14.31 -2.80 -0.44
C ILE A 94 14.80 -4.26 -0.34
N PHE A 95 14.81 -4.99 -1.45
CA PHE A 95 15.28 -6.38 -1.48
C PHE A 95 16.81 -6.53 -1.48
N SER A 96 17.57 -5.45 -1.65
CA SER A 96 19.03 -5.48 -1.83
C SER A 96 19.83 -5.78 -0.56
N GLY A 97 19.28 -5.52 0.62
CA GLY A 97 20.08 -5.48 1.84
C GLY A 97 19.99 -4.20 2.66
N ALA A 98 19.49 -3.13 2.05
CA ALA A 98 19.60 -1.79 2.61
C ALA A 98 18.87 -1.61 3.96
N VAL A 99 17.72 -2.27 4.13
CA VAL A 99 16.74 -2.00 5.22
C VAL A 99 16.45 -3.19 6.13
N THR A 100 17.24 -4.23 5.99
CA THR A 100 17.00 -5.58 6.50
C THR A 100 18.10 -5.98 7.48
N ARG A 101 17.75 -6.76 8.51
CA ARG A 101 18.68 -7.11 9.59
C ARG A 101 19.04 -8.60 9.52
N GLY A 102 20.23 -8.91 8.99
CA GLY A 102 20.86 -10.22 9.18
C GLY A 102 21.66 -10.73 7.98
N PRO A 103 22.51 -11.75 8.16
CA PRO A 103 23.38 -12.29 7.12
C PRO A 103 22.66 -13.17 6.07
N LYS A 104 21.35 -13.42 6.23
CA LYS A 104 20.56 -14.34 5.38
C LYS A 104 19.94 -13.66 4.16
N GLN A 105 20.65 -12.70 3.58
CA GLN A 105 20.10 -11.88 2.52
C GLN A 105 20.94 -11.94 1.26
N LYS A 106 20.88 -13.11 0.64
CA LYS A 106 21.42 -13.34 -0.70
C LYS A 106 20.37 -13.85 -1.69
N GLU A 107 19.09 -13.81 -1.31
CA GLU A 107 18.06 -14.58 -2.01
C GLU A 107 16.79 -13.79 -2.36
N GLY A 108 16.81 -12.44 -2.32
CA GLY A 108 15.71 -11.61 -2.83
C GLY A 108 14.37 -11.76 -2.10
N LYS A 109 14.39 -11.96 -0.78
CA LYS A 109 13.21 -12.20 0.07
C LYS A 109 13.05 -11.10 1.11
N MET A 110 11.81 -10.86 1.50
CA MET A 110 11.41 -9.98 2.60
C MET A 110 10.52 -10.77 3.55
N SER A 111 10.90 -10.95 4.81
CA SER A 111 10.07 -11.54 5.87
C SER A 111 8.84 -10.71 6.18
N TYR A 112 7.81 -11.31 6.80
CA TYR A 112 6.61 -10.56 7.24
C TYR A 112 6.97 -9.35 8.13
N THR A 113 7.95 -9.51 9.02
CA THR A 113 8.44 -8.38 9.82
C THR A 113 9.00 -7.26 8.93
N GLU A 114 9.80 -7.58 7.92
CA GLU A 114 10.33 -6.59 6.96
C GLU A 114 9.22 -5.97 6.08
N PHE A 115 8.16 -6.73 5.77
CA PHE A 115 6.96 -6.21 5.11
C PHE A 115 6.20 -5.21 5.98
N VAL A 116 6.04 -5.48 7.28
CA VAL A 116 5.44 -4.52 8.22
C VAL A 116 6.30 -3.26 8.33
N TRP A 117 7.64 -3.38 8.37
CA TRP A 117 8.53 -2.22 8.34
C TRP A 117 8.40 -1.42 7.05
N PHE A 118 8.27 -2.10 5.91
CA PHE A 118 8.01 -1.49 4.61
C PHE A 118 6.69 -0.72 4.61
N LEU A 119 5.58 -1.37 4.98
CA LEU A 119 4.24 -0.78 4.96
C LEU A 119 4.16 0.46 5.87
N ILE A 120 4.60 0.34 7.12
CA ILE A 120 4.62 1.48 8.06
C ILE A 120 5.48 2.64 7.51
N SER A 121 6.60 2.32 6.86
CA SER A 121 7.49 3.35 6.30
C SER A 121 6.92 4.00 5.04
N GLU A 122 6.15 3.26 4.24
CA GLU A 122 5.46 3.77 3.05
C GLU A 122 4.38 4.77 3.46
N GLU A 123 3.56 4.41 4.45
CA GLU A 123 2.41 5.22 4.87
C GLU A 123 2.84 6.47 5.65
N ASP A 124 3.75 6.33 6.62
CA ASP A 124 4.25 7.47 7.39
C ASP A 124 5.71 7.77 7.06
N LYS A 125 5.92 8.59 6.03
CA LYS A 125 7.24 9.11 5.64
C LYS A 125 7.74 10.27 6.52
N ARG A 126 6.93 10.74 7.49
CA ARG A 126 7.34 11.79 8.46
C ARG A 126 8.07 11.19 9.65
N HIS A 127 7.75 9.95 10.01
CA HIS A 127 8.35 9.31 11.18
C HIS A 127 9.89 9.14 11.01
N PRO A 128 10.71 9.48 12.02
CA PRO A 128 12.18 9.45 11.91
C PRO A 128 12.79 8.11 11.47
N ARG A 129 12.13 6.99 11.80
CA ARG A 129 12.54 5.63 11.37
C ARG A 129 12.23 5.37 9.91
N SER A 130 11.12 5.88 9.38
CA SER A 130 10.76 5.76 7.96
C SER A 130 11.70 6.60 7.10
N ILE A 131 12.10 7.78 7.57
CA ILE A 131 13.13 8.60 6.93
C ILE A 131 14.45 7.82 6.83
N GLU A 132 14.88 7.14 7.91
CA GLU A 132 16.06 6.27 7.87
C GLU A 132 15.91 5.11 6.90
N TYR A 133 14.72 4.50 6.84
CA TYR A 133 14.42 3.39 5.95
C TYR A 133 14.60 3.80 4.48
N TRP A 134 13.94 4.87 4.05
CA TRP A 134 14.03 5.34 2.67
C TRP A 134 15.38 5.92 2.32
N PHE A 135 16.03 6.60 3.27
CA PHE A 135 17.40 7.08 3.08
C PHE A 135 18.37 5.93 2.75
N ARG A 136 18.29 4.82 3.50
CA ARG A 136 19.12 3.62 3.22
C ARG A 136 18.80 3.00 1.86
N CYS A 137 17.53 3.01 1.46
CA CYS A 137 17.14 2.55 0.13
C CYS A 137 17.75 3.43 -0.96
N MET A 138 17.80 4.75 -0.77
CA MET A 138 18.32 5.69 -1.76
C MET A 138 19.85 5.80 -1.80
N ASP A 139 20.52 5.60 -0.66
CA ASP A 139 21.98 5.63 -0.52
C ASP A 139 22.58 4.35 -1.14
N LEU A 140 22.91 4.42 -2.42
CA LEU A 140 23.31 3.28 -3.25
C LEU A 140 24.68 2.74 -2.84
N ASP A 141 25.61 3.65 -2.53
CA ASP A 141 26.99 3.32 -2.17
C ASP A 141 27.21 3.20 -0.66
N GLY A 142 26.26 3.66 0.16
CA GLY A 142 26.30 3.55 1.61
C GLY A 142 27.22 4.56 2.28
N ASP A 143 27.56 5.67 1.61
CA ASP A 143 28.47 6.69 2.12
C ASP A 143 27.80 7.63 3.15
N GLY A 144 26.48 7.52 3.32
CA GLY A 144 25.69 8.33 4.25
C GLY A 144 25.26 9.69 3.69
N LEU A 145 25.39 9.93 2.38
CA LEU A 145 25.02 11.16 1.69
C LEU A 145 24.35 10.83 0.34
N LEU A 146 23.16 11.38 0.09
CA LEU A 146 22.56 11.29 -1.25
C LEU A 146 23.23 12.29 -2.18
N SER A 147 23.94 11.76 -3.16
CA SER A 147 24.60 12.46 -4.23
C SER A 147 23.65 12.77 -5.40
N MET A 148 24.02 13.72 -6.25
CA MET A 148 23.26 14.02 -7.47
C MET A 148 23.06 12.79 -8.36
N TYR A 149 24.05 11.91 -8.41
CA TYR A 149 23.99 10.68 -9.21
C TYR A 149 22.88 9.73 -8.74
N GLU A 150 22.75 9.54 -7.43
CA GLU A 150 21.73 8.66 -6.86
C GLU A 150 20.34 9.25 -7.03
N LEU A 151 20.20 10.57 -6.83
CA LEU A 151 18.94 11.28 -7.07
C LEU A 151 18.53 11.20 -8.55
N GLU A 152 19.46 11.43 -9.48
CA GLU A 152 19.22 11.29 -10.92
C GLU A 152 18.83 9.85 -11.27
N TYR A 153 19.47 8.87 -10.65
CA TYR A 153 19.15 7.45 -10.85
C TYR A 153 17.70 7.14 -10.50
N PHE A 154 17.15 7.59 -9.36
CA PHE A 154 15.73 7.33 -9.09
C PHE A 154 14.81 8.19 -9.97
N TYR A 155 15.15 9.47 -10.17
CA TYR A 155 14.32 10.39 -10.94
C TYR A 155 14.16 9.98 -12.41
N GLN A 156 15.18 9.37 -13.02
CA GLN A 156 15.10 8.90 -14.40
C GLN A 156 13.97 7.89 -14.63
N GLU A 157 13.68 7.03 -13.64
CA GLU A 157 12.54 6.11 -13.75
C GLU A 157 11.21 6.86 -13.61
N GLN A 158 11.13 7.84 -12.70
CA GLN A 158 9.94 8.68 -12.57
C GLN A 158 9.64 9.45 -13.86
N LEU A 159 10.66 9.98 -14.53
CA LEU A 159 10.52 10.63 -15.85
C LEU A 159 9.91 9.67 -16.89
N GLN A 160 10.40 8.43 -16.94
CA GLN A 160 9.86 7.42 -17.87
C GLN A 160 8.39 7.09 -17.57
N ARG A 161 8.01 7.02 -16.28
CA ARG A 161 6.63 6.73 -15.87
C ARG A 161 5.70 7.90 -16.16
N LEU A 162 6.14 9.14 -15.94
CA LEU A 162 5.39 10.36 -16.26
C LEU A 162 5.21 10.54 -17.77
N ASP A 163 6.26 10.29 -18.56
CA ASP A 163 6.20 10.33 -20.03
C ASP A 163 5.21 9.28 -20.57
N ALA A 164 5.16 8.09 -19.97
CA ALA A 164 4.19 7.06 -20.31
C ALA A 164 2.72 7.49 -20.03
N LEU A 165 2.50 8.41 -19.08
CA LEU A 165 1.19 9.02 -18.80
C LEU A 165 0.92 10.27 -19.64
N GLY A 166 1.89 10.72 -20.46
CA GLY A 166 1.79 11.94 -21.25
C GLY A 166 1.83 13.22 -20.42
N ILE A 167 2.36 13.17 -19.20
CA ILE A 167 2.50 14.33 -18.31
C ILE A 167 3.83 15.02 -18.60
N GLU A 168 3.80 16.33 -18.84
CA GLU A 168 5.02 17.12 -19.07
C GLU A 168 5.87 17.16 -17.80
N THR A 169 7.10 16.67 -17.89
CA THR A 169 7.99 16.54 -16.74
C THR A 169 9.01 17.66 -16.67
N LEU A 170 9.34 18.06 -15.45
CA LEU A 170 10.44 18.98 -15.20
C LEU A 170 11.80 18.29 -15.47
N PRO A 171 12.77 18.96 -16.12
CA PRO A 171 14.13 18.43 -16.24
C PRO A 171 14.78 18.17 -14.87
N PHE A 172 15.66 17.16 -14.78
CA PHE A 172 16.29 16.78 -13.51
C PHE A 172 16.97 17.94 -12.78
N ASN A 173 17.71 18.80 -13.50
CA ASN A 173 18.41 19.93 -12.86
C ASN A 173 17.45 20.90 -12.16
N ASP A 174 16.29 21.18 -12.77
CA ASP A 174 15.30 22.08 -12.21
C ASP A 174 14.60 21.42 -11.00
N CYS A 175 14.27 20.13 -11.11
CA CYS A 175 13.65 19.36 -10.04
C CYS A 175 14.58 19.26 -8.84
N LEU A 176 15.85 18.99 -9.10
CA LEU A 176 16.90 18.94 -8.11
C LEU A 176 17.07 20.29 -7.40
N CYS A 177 17.05 21.40 -8.13
CA CYS A 177 17.11 22.73 -7.51
C CYS A 177 15.92 22.95 -6.57
N GLN A 178 14.70 22.64 -7.01
CA GLN A 178 13.49 22.73 -6.19
C GLN A 178 13.61 21.87 -4.92
N MET A 179 14.06 20.62 -5.05
CA MET A 179 14.23 19.71 -3.90
C MET A 179 15.32 20.19 -2.94
N LEU A 180 16.43 20.74 -3.45
CA LEU A 180 17.49 21.29 -2.61
C LEU A 180 17.06 22.58 -1.89
N ASP A 181 16.21 23.39 -2.51
CA ASP A 181 15.63 24.58 -1.88
C ASP A 181 14.63 24.21 -0.77
N ILE A 182 13.94 23.08 -0.92
CA ILE A 182 13.06 22.51 0.10
C ILE A 182 13.87 21.94 1.28
N ILE A 183 14.84 21.07 1.00
CA ILE A 183 15.61 20.38 2.04
C ILE A 183 16.66 21.27 2.71
N LYS A 184 17.21 22.25 1.98
CA LYS A 184 18.29 23.16 2.43
C LYS A 184 19.45 22.41 3.09
N PRO A 185 20.12 21.50 2.37
CA PRO A 185 21.15 20.68 2.96
C PRO A 185 22.33 21.51 3.47
N LYS A 186 22.96 21.06 4.55
CA LYS A 186 24.13 21.74 5.13
C LYS A 186 25.32 21.79 4.15
N VAL A 187 25.47 20.77 3.31
CA VAL A 187 26.49 20.70 2.27
C VAL A 187 25.80 20.88 0.91
N PRO A 188 26.19 21.88 0.09
CA PRO A 188 25.57 22.09 -1.21
C PRO A 188 25.66 20.84 -2.09
N GLY A 189 24.51 20.42 -2.64
CA GLY A 189 24.42 19.29 -3.56
C GLY A 189 24.63 17.90 -2.94
N LYS A 190 24.66 17.79 -1.61
CA LYS A 190 24.70 16.50 -0.90
C LYS A 190 23.68 16.50 0.23
N VAL A 191 22.71 15.60 0.16
CA VAL A 191 21.64 15.52 1.15
C VAL A 191 21.99 14.47 2.19
N SER A 192 22.15 14.88 3.46
CA SER A 192 22.38 13.93 4.56
C SER A 192 21.06 13.50 5.20
N LEU A 193 21.07 12.33 5.87
CA LEU A 193 19.97 11.89 6.72
C LEU A 193 19.59 12.96 7.77
N SER A 194 20.57 13.72 8.27
CA SER A 194 20.33 14.77 9.25
C SER A 194 19.60 15.98 8.68
N ASP A 195 19.75 16.23 7.38
CA ASP A 195 19.03 17.31 6.69
C ASP A 195 17.56 16.90 6.50
N LEU A 196 17.31 15.66 6.05
CA LEU A 196 15.95 15.12 5.88
C LEU A 196 15.19 15.03 7.21
N LYS A 197 15.82 14.63 8.31
CA LYS A 197 15.16 14.60 9.62
C LYS A 197 14.79 15.98 10.16
N LYS A 198 15.46 17.05 9.72
CA LYS A 198 15.16 18.42 10.14
C LYS A 198 14.11 19.08 9.25
N CYS A 199 13.98 18.61 8.01
CA CYS A 199 13.00 19.13 7.07
C CYS A 199 11.63 18.47 7.29
N LYS A 200 10.59 19.29 7.44
CA LYS A 200 9.20 18.81 7.53
C LYS A 200 8.63 18.34 6.19
N MET A 201 9.25 18.75 5.08
CA MET A 201 8.81 18.46 3.71
C MET A 201 9.49 17.22 3.12
N THR A 202 10.11 16.39 3.97
CA THR A 202 10.79 15.15 3.59
C THR A 202 9.89 14.12 2.89
N PRO A 203 8.59 13.96 3.23
CA PRO A 203 7.70 13.09 2.46
C PRO A 203 7.65 13.46 0.97
N ILE A 204 7.47 14.76 0.67
CA ILE A 204 7.43 15.27 -0.71
C ILE A 204 8.74 14.98 -1.43
N PHE A 205 9.88 15.17 -0.76
CA PHE A 205 11.19 14.82 -1.32
C PHE A 205 11.23 13.34 -1.74
N PHE A 206 10.80 12.42 -0.88
CA PHE A 206 10.80 10.99 -1.21
C PHE A 206 9.83 10.64 -2.34
N ASP A 207 8.60 11.16 -2.28
CA ASP A 207 7.58 10.86 -3.28
C ASP A 207 7.99 11.36 -4.67
N THR A 208 8.62 12.54 -4.77
CA THR A 208 9.22 13.04 -6.03
C THR A 208 10.17 12.05 -6.70
N PHE A 209 10.99 11.33 -5.93
CA PHE A 209 12.00 10.43 -6.50
C PHE A 209 11.50 9.01 -6.76
N PHE A 210 10.49 8.51 -6.06
CA PHE A 210 10.10 7.10 -6.21
C PHE A 210 8.63 6.74 -5.99
N ASN A 211 7.75 7.65 -5.57
CA ASN A 211 6.31 7.40 -5.46
C ASN A 211 5.53 8.37 -6.36
N LEU A 212 5.21 7.90 -7.56
CA LEU A 212 4.57 8.72 -8.59
C LEU A 212 3.16 9.17 -8.22
N GLU A 213 2.39 8.30 -7.57
CA GLU A 213 1.00 8.57 -7.23
C GLU A 213 0.90 9.67 -6.17
N LYS A 214 1.60 9.48 -5.04
CA LYS A 214 1.67 10.49 -3.97
C LYS A 214 2.29 11.80 -4.47
N TYR A 215 3.24 11.75 -5.42
CA TYR A 215 3.78 12.94 -6.09
C TYR A 215 2.71 13.72 -6.87
N LEU A 216 1.89 13.05 -7.69
CA LEU A 216 0.83 13.70 -8.46
C LEU A 216 -0.24 14.30 -7.56
N ASP A 217 -0.59 13.63 -6.46
CA ASP A 217 -1.52 14.15 -5.46
C ASP A 217 -0.98 15.43 -4.78
N HIS A 218 0.33 15.48 -4.52
CA HIS A 218 0.97 16.65 -3.95
C HIS A 218 1.01 17.85 -4.91
N GLU A 219 1.21 17.62 -6.21
CA GLU A 219 1.16 18.66 -7.25
C GLU A 219 -0.26 19.22 -7.44
N GLN A 220 -1.29 18.39 -7.28
CA GLN A 220 -2.69 18.81 -7.41
C GLN A 220 -3.25 19.46 -6.13
N ARG A 221 -2.66 19.19 -4.96
CA ARG A 221 -3.08 19.80 -3.70
C ARG A 221 -2.73 21.29 -3.66
N ASP A 222 -3.75 22.10 -3.36
CA ASP A 222 -3.61 23.55 -3.19
C ASP A 222 -2.52 23.89 -2.14
N PRO A 223 -1.55 24.77 -2.44
CA PRO A 223 -0.51 25.22 -1.50
C PRO A 223 -1.04 25.73 -0.15
N PHE A 224 -2.29 26.18 -0.10
CA PHE A 224 -2.93 26.71 1.11
C PHE A 224 -3.64 25.64 1.96
N ALA A 225 -3.78 24.40 1.48
CA ALA A 225 -4.43 23.32 2.24
C ALA A 225 -3.53 22.78 3.36
N SER A 226 -2.23 22.60 3.09
CA SER A 226 -1.23 22.10 4.05
C SER A 226 -0.90 23.11 5.15
N GLN A 227 -1.15 24.42 4.95
CA GLN A 227 -1.06 25.42 6.02
C GLN A 227 -2.20 25.32 7.04
N ARG A 228 -3.40 24.90 6.61
CA ARG A 228 -4.55 24.78 7.52
C ARG A 228 -4.48 23.55 8.43
N GLU A 229 -3.83 22.48 7.96
CA GLU A 229 -3.59 21.28 8.79
C GLU A 229 -2.59 21.57 9.93
N HIS A 230 -1.69 22.55 9.76
CA HIS A 230 -0.62 22.83 10.73
C HIS A 230 -1.00 23.86 11.83
N ASP A 231 -2.14 24.54 11.68
CA ASP A 231 -2.61 25.59 12.59
C ASP A 231 -3.64 25.10 13.63
N GLY A 232 -3.95 23.79 13.67
CA GLY A 232 -4.88 23.21 14.64
C GLY A 232 -4.21 22.89 15.98
N GLU A 233 -4.64 23.51 17.09
CA GLU A 233 -4.14 23.27 18.47
C GLU A 233 -4.52 21.89 19.08
N GLY A 234 -4.63 20.83 18.27
CA GLY A 234 -4.82 19.45 18.72
C GLY A 234 -3.54 18.63 18.59
N PRO A 235 -3.43 17.45 19.23
CA PRO A 235 -2.41 16.48 18.84
C PRO A 235 -2.63 16.14 17.36
N GLU A 236 -1.67 16.49 16.49
CA GLU A 236 -1.69 16.06 15.09
C GLU A 236 -1.69 14.52 15.08
N MET A 237 -2.77 13.91 14.60
CA MET A 237 -2.79 12.48 14.30
C MET A 237 -1.71 12.18 13.27
N SER A 238 -0.94 11.11 13.47
CA SER A 238 0.08 10.71 12.50
C SER A 238 -0.57 10.25 11.19
N ASP A 239 0.20 10.28 10.10
CA ASP A 239 -0.28 9.79 8.80
C ASP A 239 -0.68 8.29 8.91
N TRP A 240 0.01 7.51 9.74
CA TRP A 240 -0.36 6.14 10.08
C TRP A 240 -1.67 6.04 10.86
N ASP A 241 -1.91 6.90 11.85
CA ASP A 241 -3.16 6.87 12.63
C ASP A 241 -4.37 7.21 11.74
N ARG A 242 -4.17 8.10 10.75
CA ARG A 242 -5.20 8.43 9.75
C ARG A 242 -5.47 7.22 8.84
N TYR A 243 -4.41 6.66 8.24
CA TYR A 243 -4.53 5.46 7.41
C TYR A 243 -5.19 4.30 8.16
N ALA A 244 -4.74 3.99 9.37
CA ALA A 244 -5.30 2.91 10.18
C ALA A 244 -6.77 3.16 10.58
N ALA A 245 -7.18 4.42 10.76
CA ALA A 245 -8.57 4.77 11.02
C ALA A 245 -9.44 4.58 9.77
N ASP A 246 -8.98 5.04 8.61
CA ASP A 246 -9.69 4.91 7.33
C ASP A 246 -9.85 3.42 6.96
N GLU A 247 -8.79 2.62 7.06
CA GLU A 247 -8.81 1.17 6.83
C GLU A 247 -9.74 0.43 7.80
N TYR A 248 -9.72 0.83 9.08
CA TYR A 248 -10.62 0.24 10.07
C TYR A 248 -12.08 0.60 9.81
N GLU A 249 -12.37 1.85 9.45
CA GLU A 249 -13.73 2.30 9.11
C GLU A 249 -14.27 1.58 7.88
N GLN A 250 -13.42 1.37 6.87
CA GLN A 250 -13.76 0.57 5.69
C GLN A 250 -14.07 -0.89 6.05
N LEU A 251 -13.23 -1.52 6.89
CA LEU A 251 -13.45 -2.89 7.36
C LEU A 251 -14.74 -3.01 8.20
N VAL A 252 -15.02 -2.04 9.07
CA VAL A 252 -16.27 -1.99 9.86
C VAL A 252 -17.50 -1.79 8.96
N ALA A 253 -17.38 -0.99 7.90
CA ALA A 253 -18.47 -0.80 6.93
C ALA A 253 -18.75 -2.08 6.12
N GLU A 254 -17.70 -2.85 5.80
CA GLU A 254 -17.80 -4.14 5.12
C GLU A 254 -18.37 -5.23 6.04
N GLU A 255 -17.97 -5.29 7.32
CA GLU A 255 -18.55 -6.23 8.30
C GLU A 255 -20.01 -5.88 8.66
N GLY A 256 -20.35 -4.59 8.76
CA GLY A 256 -21.72 -4.11 9.02
C GLY A 256 -22.68 -4.32 7.84
N ALA A 257 -22.17 -4.46 6.62
CA ALA A 257 -22.97 -4.84 5.45
C ALA A 257 -23.29 -6.35 5.40
N ASN A 258 -22.63 -7.16 6.22
CA ASN A 258 -22.78 -8.62 6.30
C ASN A 258 -23.59 -9.12 7.51
N GLU A 259 -24.13 -8.23 8.36
CA GLU A 259 -25.14 -8.64 9.35
C GLU A 259 -26.47 -8.88 8.64
N PRO A 260 -27.04 -10.11 8.68
CA PRO A 260 -28.40 -10.31 8.21
C PRO A 260 -29.31 -9.48 9.11
N GLN A 261 -30.10 -8.58 8.50
CA GLN A 261 -31.19 -7.88 9.17
C GLN A 261 -31.97 -8.89 10.01
N GLU A 262 -31.82 -8.85 11.33
CA GLU A 262 -32.69 -9.59 12.23
C GLU A 262 -34.12 -9.11 11.94
N GLU A 263 -34.90 -9.96 11.29
CA GLU A 263 -36.32 -9.75 11.06
C GLU A 263 -36.97 -9.48 12.42
N LEU A 264 -37.36 -8.22 12.66
CA LEU A 264 -38.26 -7.87 13.74
C LEU A 264 -39.50 -8.78 13.60
N PRO A 265 -39.86 -9.58 14.60
CA PRO A 265 -40.99 -10.49 14.47
C PRO A 265 -42.24 -9.66 14.26
N MET A 266 -42.91 -9.86 13.11
CA MET A 266 -44.26 -9.35 12.89
C MET A 266 -45.13 -9.84 14.05
N GLU A 267 -45.61 -8.90 14.87
CA GLU A 267 -46.67 -9.17 15.83
C GLU A 267 -47.86 -9.72 15.05
N THR A 268 -48.17 -11.00 15.27
CA THR A 268 -49.37 -11.62 14.72
C THR A 268 -50.58 -10.93 15.33
N GLU A 269 -51.42 -10.34 14.48
CA GLU A 269 -52.78 -9.95 14.84
C GLU A 269 -53.58 -11.21 15.17
N ASP A 270 -53.47 -11.68 16.42
CA ASP A 270 -54.31 -12.75 16.94
C ASP A 270 -55.48 -12.15 17.74
N ASP A 271 -56.66 -12.26 17.12
CA ASP A 271 -58.03 -12.25 17.64
C ASP A 271 -58.27 -11.82 19.10
N TYR A 272 -58.94 -10.67 19.27
CA TYR A 272 -59.79 -10.45 20.44
C TYR A 272 -61.27 -10.64 20.05
N ASP A 273 -61.74 -11.86 20.28
CA ASP A 273 -63.16 -12.22 20.37
C ASP A 273 -63.88 -11.31 21.38
N TYR A 274 -64.87 -10.56 20.92
CA TYR A 274 -65.81 -9.85 21.80
C TYR A 274 -66.77 -10.86 22.43
N ALA A 275 -66.44 -11.34 23.62
CA ALA A 275 -67.42 -11.96 24.51
C ALA A 275 -68.10 -10.88 25.37
N GLU A 276 -69.26 -10.39 24.91
CA GLU A 276 -70.23 -9.70 25.76
C GLU A 276 -70.67 -10.65 26.89
N SER A 277 -70.43 -10.25 28.13
CA SER A 277 -71.24 -10.71 29.27
C SER A 277 -71.47 -9.52 30.20
N ASP A 278 -72.70 -9.01 30.11
CA ASP A 278 -73.30 -8.10 31.06
C ASP A 278 -73.28 -8.71 32.47
N ASP A 279 -72.82 -7.96 33.47
CA ASP A 279 -73.46 -8.02 34.78
C ASP A 279 -73.53 -6.66 35.48
N TYR A 280 -74.63 -6.52 36.21
CA TYR A 280 -75.39 -5.33 36.56
C TYR A 280 -74.90 -4.60 37.82
N HIS A 281 -75.01 -3.26 37.78
CA HIS A 281 -75.56 -2.43 38.87
C HIS A 281 -76.50 -1.42 38.18
N TYR A 282 -77.82 -1.52 38.26
CA TYR A 282 -78.69 -1.58 39.44
C TYR A 282 -79.97 -2.38 39.18
#